data_AF-A0A2V9Q353-F1
#
_entry.id   AF-A0A2V9Q353-F1
#
_cell.length_a   1.000
_cell.length_b   1.000
_cell.length_c   1.000
_cell.angle_alpha   90.00
_cell.angle_beta   90.00
_cell.angle_gamma   90.00
#
_symmetry.space_group_name_H-M   'P 1'
#
loop_
_entity.id
_entity.type
_entity.pdbx_description
1 polymer ?
#
loop_
_entity_poly.entity_id
_entity_poly.type
_entity_poly.pdbx_seq_one_letter_code
_entity_poly.pdbx_strand_id
1 'polypeptide(L)'
;MRTIKDVAHTNELRSDLRSEFHDKEYRRIYADESLNTYIATQIKVLREQRDWTQAELAKEAGMAQPRIAVMEDINHSAWSLNTLKRLANAYDLRLAVKFESFSSLIPELEDFGRASLLRPSFADDRWFHDSNAEISATTSTPFPDFRTLTGHQLGLQFSAIRTVKPSVGKGSETQAVVYVMPKRNPRPGEIQNASKTPKTSLARAAGIR
;
A
#
# COMPACT_ATOMS: atom_id res chain seq x y z
N MET A 1 9.52 24.99 14.33
CA MET A 1 9.54 26.38 13.83
C MET A 1 10.39 26.39 12.56
N ARG A 2 9.77 26.46 11.36
CA ARG A 2 10.50 26.51 10.09
C ARG A 2 11.21 27.87 9.97
N THR A 3 12.47 27.89 9.57
CA THR A 3 13.25 29.13 9.45
C THR A 3 12.88 29.90 8.16
N ILE A 4 13.19 31.20 8.09
CA ILE A 4 12.91 32.04 6.91
C ILE A 4 13.58 31.48 5.63
N LYS A 5 14.74 30.83 5.77
CA LYS A 5 15.42 30.15 4.66
C LYS A 5 14.67 28.91 4.18
N ASP A 6 14.07 28.13 5.10
CA ASP A 6 13.29 26.93 4.76
C ASP A 6 12.02 27.30 3.97
N VAL A 7 11.38 28.41 4.34
CA VAL A 7 10.16 28.90 3.66
C VAL A 7 10.46 29.41 2.25
N ALA A 8 11.56 30.14 2.06
CA ALA A 8 11.98 30.61 0.74
C ALA A 8 12.31 29.44 -0.20
N HIS A 9 13.09 28.46 0.28
CA HIS A 9 13.47 27.28 -0.50
C HIS A 9 12.26 26.42 -0.90
N THR A 10 11.26 26.29 -0.02
CA THR A 10 10.02 25.55 -0.31
C THR A 10 9.18 26.27 -1.38
N ASN A 11 9.15 27.61 -1.38
CA ASN A 11 8.41 28.38 -2.37
C ASN A 11 9.04 28.34 -3.77
N GLU A 12 10.37 28.36 -3.85
CA GLU A 12 11.11 28.20 -5.12
C GLU A 12 10.84 26.80 -5.71
N LEU A 13 10.99 25.74 -4.91
CA LEU A 13 10.69 24.37 -5.32
C LEU A 13 9.24 24.21 -5.85
N ARG A 14 8.26 24.82 -5.19
CA ARG A 14 6.85 24.81 -5.63
C ARG A 14 6.65 25.49 -6.97
N SER A 15 7.34 26.60 -7.21
CA SER A 15 7.26 27.36 -8.46
C SER A 15 7.83 26.54 -9.62
N ASP A 16 8.98 25.92 -9.39
CA ASP A 16 9.66 25.09 -10.39
C ASP A 16 8.81 23.87 -10.75
N LEU A 17 8.34 23.12 -9.74
CA LEU A 17 7.47 21.96 -9.96
C LEU A 17 6.16 22.33 -10.69
N ARG A 18 5.57 23.50 -10.39
CA ARG A 18 4.39 23.98 -11.11
C ARG A 18 4.67 24.15 -12.61
N SER A 19 5.82 24.71 -12.96
CA SER A 19 6.23 24.89 -14.35
C SER A 19 6.53 23.55 -15.02
N GLU A 20 7.33 22.71 -14.38
CA GLU A 20 7.77 21.43 -14.95
C GLU A 20 6.61 20.43 -15.13
N PHE A 21 5.61 20.45 -14.24
CA PHE A 21 4.45 19.55 -14.32
C PHE A 21 3.53 19.83 -15.52
N HIS A 22 3.72 20.93 -16.25
CA HIS A 22 3.08 21.11 -17.55
C HIS A 22 3.54 20.03 -18.55
N ASP A 23 4.78 19.57 -18.46
CA ASP A 23 5.26 18.40 -19.20
C ASP A 23 4.61 17.12 -18.65
N LYS A 24 3.97 16.35 -19.55
CA LYS A 24 3.22 15.15 -19.19
C LYS A 24 4.11 14.01 -18.73
N GLU A 25 5.25 13.83 -19.38
CA GLU A 25 6.14 12.73 -19.07
C GLU A 25 6.89 13.02 -17.76
N TYR A 26 7.31 14.27 -17.56
CA TYR A 26 7.91 14.71 -16.31
C TYR A 26 7.01 14.45 -15.11
N ARG A 27 5.76 14.96 -15.11
CA ARG A 27 4.85 14.75 -13.97
C ARG A 27 4.53 13.28 -13.71
N ARG A 28 4.55 12.44 -14.77
CA ARG A 28 4.30 11.00 -14.65
C ARG A 28 5.47 10.30 -13.97
N ILE A 29 6.69 10.50 -14.48
CA ILE A 29 7.91 9.92 -13.90
C ILE A 29 8.08 10.38 -12.46
N TYR A 30 7.93 11.68 -12.20
CA TYR A 30 8.07 12.25 -10.87
C TYR A 30 7.05 11.67 -9.89
N ALA A 31 5.78 11.52 -10.30
CA ALA A 31 4.76 10.90 -9.47
C ALA A 31 5.03 9.41 -9.21
N ASP A 32 5.47 8.65 -10.23
CA ASP A 32 5.80 7.23 -10.11
C ASP A 32 7.00 7.00 -9.16
N GLU A 33 8.06 7.81 -9.28
CA GLU A 33 9.25 7.74 -8.41
C GLU A 33 8.92 8.15 -6.97
N SER A 34 8.11 9.21 -6.80
CA SER A 34 7.63 9.64 -5.49
C SER A 34 6.82 8.54 -4.81
N LEU A 35 5.91 7.88 -5.54
CA LEU A 35 5.12 6.77 -5.03
C LEU A 35 5.99 5.58 -4.59
N ASN A 36 6.99 5.20 -5.40
CA ASN A 36 7.91 4.10 -5.08
C ASN A 36 8.71 4.40 -3.81
N THR A 37 9.26 5.62 -3.71
CA THR A 37 9.98 6.09 -2.52
C THR A 37 9.08 6.06 -1.29
N TYR A 38 7.83 6.52 -1.43
CA TYR A 38 6.87 6.54 -0.33
C TYR A 38 6.56 5.13 0.18
N ILE A 39 6.26 4.19 -0.72
CA ILE A 39 5.93 2.81 -0.35
C ILE A 39 7.14 2.14 0.32
N ALA A 40 8.32 2.19 -0.29
CA ALA A 40 9.53 1.56 0.25
C ALA A 40 9.89 2.12 1.64
N THR A 41 9.82 3.45 1.79
CA THR A 41 10.12 4.13 3.06
C THR A 41 9.07 3.80 4.12
N GLN A 42 7.78 3.76 3.76
CA GLN A 42 6.73 3.40 4.70
C GLN A 42 6.89 1.97 5.21
N ILE A 43 7.24 1.02 4.33
CA ILE A 43 7.51 -0.37 4.75
C ILE A 43 8.61 -0.38 5.80
N LYS A 44 9.74 0.30 5.55
CA LYS A 44 10.86 0.37 6.48
C LYS A 44 10.47 1.06 7.80
N VAL A 45 9.79 2.20 7.74
CA VAL A 45 9.36 2.96 8.93
C VAL A 45 8.41 2.14 9.80
N LEU A 46 7.44 1.45 9.19
CA LEU A 46 6.49 0.59 9.93
C LEU A 46 7.16 -0.63 10.55
N ARG A 47 8.19 -1.19 9.90
CA ARG A 47 9.01 -2.26 10.46
C ARG A 47 9.75 -1.78 11.70
N GLU A 48 10.45 -0.66 11.58
CA GLU A 48 11.20 -0.05 12.69
C GLU A 48 10.28 0.44 13.81
N GLN A 49 9.07 0.91 13.50
CA GLN A 49 8.07 1.26 14.51
C GLN A 49 7.68 0.07 15.39
N ARG A 50 7.75 -1.16 14.86
CA ARG A 50 7.45 -2.40 15.58
C ARG A 50 8.71 -3.05 16.18
N ASP A 51 9.85 -2.36 16.11
CA ASP A 51 11.15 -2.90 16.51
C ASP A 51 11.52 -4.22 15.82
N TRP A 52 11.01 -4.44 14.61
CA TRP A 52 11.26 -5.67 13.85
C TRP A 52 12.54 -5.57 13.01
N THR A 53 13.27 -6.67 12.96
CA THR A 53 14.27 -6.95 11.92
C THR A 53 13.59 -7.26 10.59
N GLN A 54 14.33 -7.18 9.48
CA GLN A 54 13.80 -7.58 8.17
C GLN A 54 13.37 -9.06 8.13
N ALA A 55 14.02 -9.92 8.93
CA ALA A 55 13.67 -11.34 9.03
C ALA A 55 12.33 -11.54 9.76
N GLU A 56 12.04 -10.75 10.79
CA GLU A 56 10.75 -10.80 11.49
C GLU A 56 9.62 -10.31 10.60
N LEU A 57 9.79 -9.18 9.89
CA LEU A 57 8.79 -8.76 8.91
C LEU A 57 8.59 -9.83 7.82
N ALA A 58 9.67 -10.47 7.35
CA ALA A 58 9.56 -11.53 6.37
C ALA A 58 8.73 -12.71 6.90
N LYS A 59 8.93 -13.10 8.16
CA LYS A 59 8.15 -14.13 8.83
C LYS A 59 6.67 -13.74 8.91
N GLU A 60 6.35 -12.57 9.44
CA GLU A 60 4.97 -12.08 9.58
C GLU A 60 4.26 -11.96 8.22
N ALA A 61 4.99 -11.52 7.19
CA ALA A 61 4.47 -11.37 5.85
C ALA A 61 4.53 -12.65 4.99
N GLY A 62 5.00 -13.78 5.54
CA GLY A 62 5.16 -15.04 4.80
C GLY A 62 6.02 -14.89 3.55
N MET A 63 7.14 -14.18 3.66
CA MET A 63 8.10 -13.86 2.59
C MET A 63 9.50 -14.35 2.94
N ALA A 64 10.39 -14.40 1.95
CA ALA A 64 11.82 -14.52 2.20
C ALA A 64 12.40 -13.16 2.64
N GLN A 65 13.35 -13.15 3.58
CA GLN A 65 13.99 -11.90 4.06
C GLN A 65 14.65 -11.08 2.94
N PRO A 66 15.34 -11.66 1.93
CA PRO A 66 15.88 -10.88 0.83
C PRO A 66 14.82 -10.12 0.04
N ARG A 67 13.58 -10.64 0.01
CA ARG A 67 12.45 -9.95 -0.63
C ARG A 67 12.06 -8.70 0.14
N ILE A 68 12.12 -8.72 1.48
CA ILE A 68 11.89 -7.53 2.32
C ILE A 68 12.97 -6.49 2.06
N ALA A 69 14.24 -6.89 2.00
CA ALA A 69 15.33 -5.95 1.72
C ALA A 69 15.15 -5.23 0.36
N VAL A 70 14.78 -5.96 -0.69
CA VAL A 70 14.45 -5.38 -2.00
C VAL A 70 13.25 -4.44 -1.91
N MET A 71 12.24 -4.75 -1.10
CA MET A 71 11.05 -3.91 -0.95
C MET A 71 11.29 -2.67 -0.08
N GLU A 72 12.36 -2.62 0.71
CA GLU A 72 12.75 -1.41 1.45
C GLU A 72 13.69 -0.50 0.65
N ASP A 73 14.10 -0.92 -0.55
CA ASP A 73 14.91 -0.11 -1.47
C ASP A 73 14.03 0.90 -2.21
N ILE A 74 14.41 2.18 -2.15
CA ILE A 74 13.73 3.28 -2.84
C ILE A 74 13.74 3.12 -4.36
N ASN A 75 14.70 2.36 -4.90
CA ASN A 75 14.78 2.07 -6.33
C ASN A 75 13.82 0.94 -6.75
N HIS A 76 13.11 0.30 -5.81
CA HIS A 76 12.14 -0.73 -6.14
C HIS A 76 10.84 -0.13 -6.66
N SER A 77 10.48 -0.49 -7.90
CA SER A 77 9.31 0.04 -8.60
C SER A 77 8.25 -1.01 -8.96
N ALA A 78 8.47 -2.28 -8.59
CA ALA A 78 7.62 -3.39 -9.01
C ALA A 78 6.67 -3.84 -7.89
N TRP A 79 5.55 -3.12 -7.76
CA TRP A 79 4.53 -3.38 -6.75
C TRP A 79 3.31 -4.11 -7.31
N SER A 80 2.85 -5.15 -6.61
CA SER A 80 1.53 -5.74 -6.86
C SER A 80 0.59 -5.46 -5.68
N LEU A 81 -0.69 -5.23 -5.97
CA LEU A 81 -1.70 -5.03 -4.91
C LEU A 81 -1.75 -6.21 -3.93
N ASN A 82 -1.52 -7.44 -4.40
CA ASN A 82 -1.48 -8.61 -3.53
C ASN A 82 -0.29 -8.57 -2.56
N THR A 83 0.87 -8.14 -3.04
CA THR A 83 2.06 -7.97 -2.20
C THR A 83 1.83 -6.89 -1.14
N LEU A 84 1.28 -5.74 -1.54
CA LEU A 84 0.98 -4.63 -0.63
C LEU A 84 -0.08 -5.02 0.41
N LYS A 85 -1.12 -5.75 0.01
CA LYS A 85 -2.11 -6.31 0.96
C LYS A 85 -1.47 -7.29 1.94
N ARG A 86 -0.54 -8.13 1.48
CA ARG A 86 0.15 -9.08 2.36
C ARG A 86 0.98 -8.37 3.43
N LEU A 87 1.70 -7.30 3.06
CA LEU A 87 2.40 -6.46 4.03
C LEU A 87 1.44 -5.73 4.99
N ALA A 88 0.35 -5.16 4.46
CA ALA A 88 -0.65 -4.50 5.29
C ALA A 88 -1.20 -5.48 6.35
N ASN A 89 -1.52 -6.72 5.97
CA ASN A 89 -1.95 -7.75 6.90
C ASN A 89 -0.86 -8.13 7.92
N ALA A 90 0.40 -8.24 7.51
CA ALA A 90 1.52 -8.51 8.43
C ALA A 90 1.67 -7.41 9.49
N TYR A 91 1.32 -6.18 9.12
CA TYR A 91 1.31 -5.03 10.02
C TYR A 91 0.00 -4.87 10.81
N ASP A 92 -1.01 -5.70 10.56
CA ASP A 92 -2.38 -5.53 11.05
C ASP A 92 -2.98 -4.16 10.70
N LEU A 93 -2.84 -3.80 9.42
CA LEU A 93 -3.29 -2.56 8.81
C LEU A 93 -4.15 -2.85 7.58
N ARG A 94 -4.98 -1.87 7.20
CA ARG A 94 -5.66 -1.87 5.89
C ARG A 94 -4.80 -1.21 4.81
N LEU A 95 -4.87 -1.75 3.59
CA LEU A 95 -4.33 -1.06 2.40
C LEU A 95 -5.37 -0.05 1.87
N ALA A 96 -4.94 1.18 1.61
CA ALA A 96 -5.75 2.21 0.93
C ALA A 96 -5.13 2.55 -0.43
N VAL A 97 -5.92 2.48 -1.51
CA VAL A 97 -5.48 2.87 -2.86
C VAL A 97 -6.57 3.74 -3.47
N LYS A 98 -6.18 4.87 -4.05
CA LYS A 98 -7.05 5.89 -4.64
C LYS A 98 -6.35 6.54 -5.83
N PHE A 99 -7.12 7.02 -6.79
CA PHE A 99 -6.62 7.89 -7.86
C PHE A 99 -6.70 9.34 -7.39
N GLU A 100 -5.66 10.11 -7.64
CA GLU A 100 -5.50 11.46 -7.13
C GLU A 100 -5.06 12.44 -8.21
N SER A 101 -5.24 13.74 -7.96
CA SER A 101 -4.73 14.81 -8.82
C SER A 101 -3.24 15.06 -8.58
N PHE A 102 -2.47 15.41 -9.61
CA PHE A 102 -1.02 15.70 -9.46
C PHE A 102 -0.72 16.79 -8.42
N SER A 103 -1.63 17.76 -8.23
CA SER A 103 -1.47 18.81 -7.22
C SER A 103 -1.48 18.30 -5.78
N SER A 104 -2.09 17.14 -5.49
CA SER A 104 -2.10 16.59 -4.13
C SER A 104 -0.73 16.04 -3.72
N LEU A 105 0.15 15.72 -4.68
CA LEU A 105 1.50 15.21 -4.41
C LEU A 105 2.38 16.23 -3.67
N ILE A 106 2.22 17.51 -3.94
CA ILE A 106 3.07 18.57 -3.36
C ILE A 106 3.00 18.61 -1.83
N PRO A 107 1.83 18.74 -1.18
CA PRO A 107 1.76 18.68 0.28
C PRO A 107 2.17 17.31 0.85
N GLU A 108 1.91 16.21 0.13
CA GLU A 108 2.36 14.87 0.55
C GLU A 108 3.89 14.78 0.63
N LEU A 109 4.61 15.41 -0.30
CA LEU A 109 6.08 15.47 -0.31
C LEU A 109 6.65 16.40 0.75
N GLU A 110 5.99 17.54 1.00
CA GLU A 110 6.44 18.47 2.04
C GLU A 110 6.28 17.91 3.46
N ASP A 111 5.24 17.12 3.67
CA ASP A 111 4.98 16.44 4.93
C ASP A 111 5.67 15.06 4.98
N PHE A 112 6.41 14.67 3.92
CA PHE A 112 7.09 13.38 3.86
C PHE A 112 8.20 13.29 4.92
N GLY A 113 8.01 12.38 5.87
CA GLY A 113 8.95 12.14 6.95
C GLY A 113 8.49 11.01 7.85
N ARG A 114 9.35 10.57 8.78
CA ARG A 114 9.05 9.41 9.63
C ARG A 114 7.68 9.54 10.30
N ALA A 115 7.40 10.68 10.92
CA ALA A 115 6.15 10.92 11.66
C ALA A 115 4.89 10.76 10.80
N SER A 116 4.90 11.22 9.54
CA SER A 116 3.75 11.11 8.63
C SER A 116 3.56 9.70 8.06
N LEU A 117 4.56 8.83 8.20
CA LEU A 117 4.54 7.44 7.70
C LEU A 117 4.12 6.41 8.78
N LEU A 118 4.23 6.74 10.07
CA LEU A 118 3.85 5.86 11.18
C LEU A 118 2.35 5.55 11.15
N ARG A 119 1.97 4.30 11.43
CA ARG A 119 0.56 3.90 11.58
C ARG A 119 0.43 3.01 12.82
N PRO A 120 -0.44 3.34 13.79
CA PRO A 120 -0.67 2.46 14.93
C PRO A 120 -1.17 1.10 14.43
N SER A 121 -0.76 0.02 15.11
CA SER A 121 -1.39 -1.28 14.90
C SER A 121 -2.87 -1.21 15.32
N PHE A 122 -3.68 -2.19 14.94
CA PHE A 122 -5.07 -2.25 15.44
C PHE A 122 -5.14 -2.30 16.97
N ALA A 123 -4.18 -2.97 17.63
CA ALA A 123 -4.11 -3.04 19.09
C ALA A 123 -3.83 -1.67 19.75
N ASP A 124 -3.11 -0.80 19.04
CA ASP A 124 -2.75 0.54 19.52
C ASP A 124 -3.69 1.63 18.96
N ASP A 125 -4.68 1.25 18.14
CA ASP A 125 -5.66 2.17 17.57
C ASP A 125 -6.66 2.58 18.65
N ARG A 126 -6.42 3.77 19.21
CA ARG A 126 -7.22 4.34 20.29
C ARG A 126 -8.70 4.41 19.97
N TRP A 127 -9.10 4.59 18.71
CA TRP A 127 -10.53 4.67 18.39
C TRP A 127 -11.28 3.38 18.73
N PHE A 128 -10.62 2.23 18.65
CA PHE A 128 -11.23 0.93 18.97
C PHE A 128 -11.17 0.58 20.47
N HIS A 129 -10.26 1.18 21.24
CA HIS A 129 -9.96 0.78 22.63
C HIS A 129 -10.20 1.85 23.69
N ASP A 130 -10.33 3.13 23.30
CA ASP A 130 -10.61 4.26 24.17
C ASP A 130 -12.01 4.81 23.86
N SER A 131 -12.94 4.66 24.81
CA SER A 131 -14.35 5.05 24.64
C SER A 131 -14.56 6.55 24.38
N ASN A 132 -13.55 7.38 24.65
CA ASN A 132 -13.59 8.82 24.45
C ASN A 132 -12.78 9.29 23.23
N ALA A 133 -12.22 8.36 22.44
CA ALA A 133 -11.44 8.74 21.26
C ALA A 133 -12.34 9.22 20.12
N GLU A 134 -12.07 10.42 19.61
CA GLU A 134 -12.72 10.94 18.41
C GLU A 134 -12.05 10.43 17.14
N ILE A 135 -12.85 10.16 16.09
CA ILE A 135 -12.32 9.82 14.77
C ILE A 135 -11.71 11.09 14.17
N SER A 136 -10.39 11.11 14.02
CA SER A 136 -9.71 12.12 13.22
C SER A 136 -9.91 11.84 11.73
N ALA A 137 -11.12 11.99 11.21
CA ALA A 137 -11.40 11.91 9.77
C ALA A 137 -11.68 13.29 9.20
N THR A 138 -10.79 13.77 8.34
CA THR A 138 -11.02 14.93 7.48
C THR A 138 -12.19 14.63 6.54
N THR A 139 -13.32 15.30 6.79
CA THR A 139 -14.53 15.41 5.95
C THR A 139 -15.12 14.08 5.46
N SER A 140 -16.03 13.52 6.25
CA SER A 140 -16.92 12.43 5.83
C SER A 140 -17.92 12.93 4.78
N THR A 141 -17.74 12.57 3.51
CA THR A 141 -18.91 12.14 2.76
C THR A 141 -19.34 10.78 3.33
N PRO A 142 -20.62 10.56 3.66
CA PRO A 142 -21.06 9.28 4.17
C PRO A 142 -20.78 8.22 3.11
N PHE A 143 -19.85 7.30 3.39
CA PHE A 143 -19.80 6.07 2.63
C PHE A 143 -21.14 5.36 2.82
N PRO A 144 -21.77 4.84 1.76
CA PRO A 144 -23.00 4.09 1.89
C PRO A 144 -22.74 2.90 2.83
N ASP A 145 -23.64 2.70 3.81
CA ASP A 145 -23.59 1.51 4.66
C ASP A 145 -23.82 0.28 3.78
N PHE A 146 -22.75 -0.46 3.51
CA PHE A 146 -22.77 -1.65 2.66
C PHE A 146 -23.66 -2.76 3.23
N ARG A 147 -24.04 -2.70 4.51
CA ARG A 147 -25.00 -3.63 5.12
C ARG A 147 -26.45 -3.34 4.70
N THR A 148 -26.74 -2.11 4.29
CA THR A 148 -28.06 -1.69 3.79
C THR A 148 -28.20 -1.82 2.28
N LEU A 149 -27.11 -2.07 1.55
CA LEU A 149 -27.14 -2.30 0.11
C LEU A 149 -27.66 -3.71 -0.19
N THR A 150 -28.97 -3.83 -0.43
CA THR A 150 -29.51 -5.01 -1.12
C THR A 150 -28.93 -5.04 -2.54
N GLY A 151 -28.58 -6.23 -3.03
CA GLY A 151 -27.64 -6.49 -4.13
C GLY A 151 -27.94 -5.92 -5.53
N HIS A 152 -28.83 -4.94 -5.67
CA HIS A 152 -29.21 -4.33 -6.94
C HIS A 152 -28.79 -2.86 -7.12
N GLN A 153 -28.35 -2.16 -6.07
CA GLN A 153 -28.17 -0.70 -6.16
C GLN A 153 -26.86 -0.26 -6.86
N LEU A 154 -25.84 -1.13 -6.94
CA LEU A 154 -24.51 -0.78 -7.52
C LEU A 154 -23.89 -1.88 -8.41
N GLY A 155 -24.60 -2.98 -8.69
CA GLY A 155 -24.06 -4.11 -9.48
C GLY A 155 -22.88 -4.84 -8.82
N LEU A 156 -22.57 -4.57 -7.55
CA LEU A 156 -21.48 -5.19 -6.80
C LEU A 156 -22.00 -6.44 -6.06
N GLN A 157 -21.55 -7.62 -6.49
CA GLN A 157 -21.78 -8.88 -5.77
C GLN A 157 -20.74 -9.00 -4.66
N PHE A 158 -21.13 -8.72 -3.41
CA PHE A 158 -20.32 -9.01 -2.25
C PHE A 158 -20.71 -10.38 -1.70
N SER A 159 -19.78 -11.33 -1.67
CA SER A 159 -19.97 -12.57 -0.91
C SER A 159 -20.12 -12.24 0.57
N ALA A 160 -21.17 -12.75 1.21
CA ALA A 160 -21.39 -12.55 2.64
C ALA A 160 -20.13 -12.93 3.44
N ILE A 161 -19.67 -12.02 4.31
CA ILE A 161 -18.64 -12.35 5.30
C ILE A 161 -19.27 -13.41 6.21
N ARG A 162 -18.84 -14.66 6.09
CA ARG A 162 -19.37 -15.77 6.88
C ARG A 162 -18.79 -15.65 8.29
N THR A 163 -19.57 -15.09 9.23
CA THR A 163 -19.24 -15.13 10.65
C THR A 163 -19.23 -16.58 11.12
N VAL A 164 -18.05 -17.17 11.32
CA VAL A 164 -17.92 -18.46 12.00
C VAL A 164 -18.06 -18.17 13.49
N LYS A 165 -19.17 -18.60 14.11
CA LYS A 165 -19.31 -18.59 15.57
C LYS A 165 -18.19 -19.46 16.18
N PRO A 166 -17.46 -19.01 17.20
CA PRO A 166 -16.50 -19.86 17.87
C PRO A 166 -17.25 -20.99 18.60
N SER A 167 -17.01 -22.24 18.19
CA SER A 167 -17.41 -23.40 18.99
C SER A 167 -16.45 -23.52 20.16
N VAL A 168 -16.94 -23.23 21.37
CA VAL A 168 -16.20 -23.54 22.60
C VAL A 168 -16.14 -25.05 22.74
N GLY A 169 -14.99 -25.63 22.40
CA GLY A 169 -14.62 -27.02 22.66
C GLY A 169 -13.24 -27.04 23.30
N LYS A 170 -13.13 -27.60 24.50
CA LYS A 170 -11.89 -27.73 25.26
C LYS A 170 -10.85 -28.52 24.45
N GLY A 171 -9.64 -27.99 24.34
CA GLY A 171 -8.49 -28.73 23.79
C GLY A 171 -7.65 -27.86 22.88
N SER A 172 -6.38 -27.73 23.24
CA SER A 172 -5.30 -27.12 22.48
C SER A 172 -5.28 -27.54 21.00
N GLU A 173 -5.22 -26.58 20.08
CA GLU A 173 -4.32 -26.58 18.92
C GLU A 173 -4.51 -25.33 18.06
N THR A 174 -3.38 -24.82 17.57
CA THR A 174 -3.19 -23.68 16.68
C THR A 174 -4.17 -23.66 15.50
N GLN A 175 -5.10 -22.69 15.45
CA GLN A 175 -5.98 -22.51 14.30
C GLN A 175 -5.26 -21.75 13.18
N ALA A 176 -4.99 -22.44 12.08
CA ALA A 176 -4.60 -21.83 10.81
C ALA A 176 -5.83 -21.18 10.15
N VAL A 177 -5.76 -19.88 9.87
CA VAL A 177 -6.74 -19.20 9.03
C VAL A 177 -6.46 -19.56 7.57
N VAL A 178 -7.24 -20.49 7.01
CA VAL A 178 -7.17 -20.85 5.59
C VAL A 178 -7.82 -19.74 4.76
N TYR A 179 -6.99 -18.94 4.09
CA TYR A 179 -7.46 -17.98 3.09
C TYR A 179 -7.83 -18.73 1.80
N VAL A 180 -9.12 -18.90 1.52
CA VAL A 180 -9.59 -19.44 0.24
C VAL A 180 -9.53 -18.33 -0.81
N MET A 181 -8.47 -18.33 -1.62
CA MET A 181 -8.38 -17.48 -2.81
C MET A 181 -9.48 -17.89 -3.81
N PRO A 182 -10.32 -16.96 -4.31
CA PRO A 182 -11.28 -17.28 -5.36
C PRO A 182 -10.54 -17.65 -6.65
N LYS A 183 -10.88 -18.79 -7.27
CA LYS A 183 -10.36 -19.14 -8.59
C LYS A 183 -10.85 -18.11 -9.60
N ARG A 184 -9.92 -17.49 -10.33
CA ARG A 184 -10.21 -16.60 -11.46
C ARG A 184 -10.97 -17.41 -12.51
N ASN A 185 -12.23 -17.05 -12.79
CA ASN A 185 -12.90 -17.53 -14.00
C ASN A 185 -12.20 -16.91 -15.22
N PRO A 186 -11.82 -17.70 -16.23
CA PRO A 186 -11.27 -17.15 -17.47
C PRO A 186 -12.32 -16.30 -18.17
N ARG A 187 -11.90 -15.19 -18.78
CA ARG A 187 -12.81 -14.33 -19.55
C ARG A 187 -13.22 -15.03 -20.85
N PRO A 188 -14.45 -14.81 -21.37
CA PRO A 188 -14.84 -15.34 -22.67
C PRO A 188 -13.83 -14.91 -23.74
N GLY A 189 -13.09 -15.87 -24.31
CA GLY A 189 -12.05 -15.64 -25.33
C GLY A 189 -10.63 -16.13 -24.97
N GLU A 190 -10.36 -16.52 -23.73
CA GLU A 190 -8.99 -16.89 -23.27
C GLU A 190 -8.55 -18.34 -23.62
N ILE A 191 -9.29 -19.10 -24.44
CA ILE A 191 -8.99 -20.53 -24.75
C ILE A 191 -8.21 -20.74 -26.05
N GLN A 192 -7.76 -19.69 -26.73
CA GLN A 192 -6.94 -19.86 -27.94
C GLN A 192 -5.76 -18.92 -27.89
N ASN A 193 -4.64 -19.43 -27.33
CA ASN A 193 -3.25 -19.21 -27.79
C ASN A 193 -2.26 -19.72 -26.73
N ALA A 194 -2.39 -20.99 -26.38
CA ALA A 194 -1.27 -21.75 -25.83
C ALA A 194 -0.46 -22.30 -27.01
N SER A 195 0.58 -21.57 -27.42
CA SER A 195 1.81 -22.14 -28.00
C SER A 195 2.70 -21.05 -28.59
N LYS A 196 4.01 -21.18 -28.30
CA LYS A 196 5.19 -20.55 -28.90
C LYS A 196 5.95 -19.60 -27.96
N THR A 197 6.85 -20.19 -27.19
CA THR A 197 8.13 -19.56 -26.82
C THR A 197 9.02 -19.45 -28.08
N PRO A 198 9.82 -18.38 -28.17
CA PRO A 198 11.23 -18.59 -28.46
C PRO A 198 12.18 -17.76 -27.57
N LYS A 199 13.42 -18.23 -27.58
CA LYS A 199 14.58 -17.89 -26.74
C LYS A 199 15.30 -16.59 -27.14
N THR A 200 15.99 -16.00 -26.15
CA THR A 200 17.35 -15.38 -26.16
C THR A 200 17.66 -14.05 -26.88
N SER A 201 18.55 -13.30 -26.20
CA SER A 201 19.43 -12.16 -26.61
C SER A 201 18.75 -10.78 -26.66
N LEU A 202 19.32 -9.67 -26.19
CA LEU A 202 20.72 -9.24 -26.11
C LEU A 202 21.01 -8.44 -24.83
N ALA A 203 22.22 -8.64 -24.30
CA ALA A 203 22.94 -7.67 -23.49
C ALA A 203 23.48 -6.51 -24.37
N ARG A 204 23.83 -5.41 -23.68
CA ARG A 204 24.84 -4.39 -24.04
C ARG A 204 24.30 -3.03 -24.53
N ALA A 205 24.07 -2.12 -23.57
CA ALA A 205 24.27 -0.67 -23.75
C ALA A 205 24.22 0.07 -22.40
N ALA A 206 25.31 0.05 -21.65
CA ALA A 206 25.76 1.12 -20.73
C ALA A 206 27.03 0.63 -20.03
N GLY A 207 28.17 0.82 -20.68
CA GLY A 207 29.46 0.51 -20.10
C GLY A 207 29.80 1.50 -18.99
N ILE A 208 29.76 1.03 -17.74
CA ILE A 208 30.52 1.59 -16.62
C ILE A 208 31.02 0.39 -15.82
N ARG A 209 32.30 0.44 -15.47
CA ARG A 209 33.17 -0.67 -15.04
C ARG A 209 32.66 -1.45 -13.83
#